data_AF-A0ABD2Q7C6-F1
#
_entry.id   AF-A0ABD2Q7C6-F1
#
_cell.length_a   1.000
_cell.length_b   1.000
_cell.length_c   1.000
_cell.angle_alpha   90.00
_cell.angle_beta   90.00
_cell.angle_gamma   90.00
#
_symmetry.space_group_name_H-M   'P 1'
#
loop_
_entity.id
_entity.type
_entity.pdbx_description
1 polymer ?
#
loop_
_entity_poly.entity_id
_entity_poly.type
_entity_poly.pdbx_seq_one_letter_code
_entity_poly.pdbx_strand_id
1 'polypeptide(L)'
;MKSRLNIRLPFKLDENNKIFAILDPLSPPELLLSKLEDIINEKIDELASGGARDHFIQALTCDYKIDPNICIKHLNIWIEKIAKDRSLLNFEVVSTLIVFLRDIGSVAAHGDIIRMMNVVESKDEQLFRNPMLQYYLAFSLNRRNEADDRKKALQIARQIVLASDQVQADYYGLVGRICKDEYLDSKRTSPDASLLDEAVKSYSAGFAKTYDTYNGINLLTLLNVKRFSSKGPPSETDENEFQKHATNMGFLLSSSSKLEELEHSNDYWEVATYLEYYFNKEDYESAIKAIEIIYKKDFPVIWKEKSTLSNLGLIRNCFEQGKKKQAQTSFEQIVFYKWLEFFNQQLYSCPVKDCLRFNVIYVYQGKFLPCEMQLNLDYGSESESVVISFEKLLNDSSKYDLSNKGIPLFKEDSKVHLVCRSDGDIKWLQKNCIDNKRHSVLVITRFASKGFQFEFPTEKCRDIFYEHILPYTSLEESFPKQDVIVSLVISKFNIAVQLVEDVKTEHIGSGQYGNVFKAYAKINGDMPRPVAIKEFNFSEQDYEE
;
A
#
# COMPACT_ATOMS: atom_id res chain seq x y z
N MET A 1 29.20 15.24 45.66
CA MET A 1 29.18 14.41 44.44
C MET A 1 27.93 13.54 44.43
N LYS A 2 26.96 13.90 43.60
CA LYS A 2 25.93 13.08 42.93
C LYS A 2 24.86 14.07 42.44
N SER A 3 25.10 14.58 41.23
CA SER A 3 24.21 15.49 40.51
C SER A 3 22.90 14.78 40.16
N ARG A 4 21.79 15.47 40.43
CA ARG A 4 20.45 15.13 39.96
C ARG A 4 20.41 15.33 38.44
N LEU A 5 20.30 14.25 37.68
CA LEU A 5 19.83 14.29 36.29
C LEU A 5 18.30 14.20 36.33
N ASN A 6 17.66 15.37 36.36
CA ASN A 6 16.25 15.50 36.00
C ASN A 6 16.14 15.32 34.49
N ILE A 7 15.91 14.09 34.02
CA ILE A 7 15.47 13.84 32.65
C ILE A 7 13.95 13.95 32.68
N ARG A 8 13.42 15.09 32.22
CA ARG A 8 12.00 15.21 31.84
C ARG A 8 11.81 14.41 30.56
N LEU A 9 11.07 13.31 30.62
CA LEU A 9 10.63 12.56 29.45
C LEU A 9 9.60 13.40 28.66
N PRO A 10 9.64 13.43 27.31
CA PRO A 10 8.73 14.24 26.51
C PRO A 10 7.46 13.44 26.22
N PHE A 11 6.58 13.33 27.21
CA PHE A 11 5.21 12.85 26.98
C PHE A 11 4.24 13.95 27.37
N LYS A 12 3.34 14.31 26.45
CA LYS A 12 2.11 15.04 26.75
C LYS A 12 0.95 14.13 26.36
N LEU A 13 0.10 13.85 27.34
CA LEU A 13 -1.26 13.41 27.08
C LEU A 13 -2.04 14.62 26.57
N ASP A 14 -2.73 14.49 25.45
CA ASP A 14 -3.77 15.46 25.12
C ASP A 14 -5.00 15.24 26.01
N GLU A 15 -5.96 16.15 25.91
CA GLU A 15 -7.21 16.15 26.66
C GLU A 15 -8.09 14.90 26.39
N ASN A 16 -7.70 14.07 25.42
CA ASN A 16 -8.38 12.87 24.95
C ASN A 16 -7.57 11.58 25.18
N ASN A 17 -6.52 11.59 26.01
CA ASN A 17 -5.64 10.45 26.30
C ASN A 17 -4.87 9.87 25.10
N LYS A 18 -4.57 10.66 24.07
CA LYS A 18 -3.64 10.22 23.02
C LYS A 18 -2.19 10.42 23.45
N ILE A 19 -1.35 9.41 23.23
CA ILE A 19 0.10 9.43 23.50
C ILE A 19 0.82 9.82 22.21
N PHE A 20 1.60 10.89 22.25
CA PHE A 20 2.58 11.20 21.22
C PHE A 20 3.98 10.92 21.78
N ALA A 21 4.73 10.01 21.15
CA ALA A 21 6.18 9.99 21.30
C ALA A 21 6.80 10.41 19.97
N ILE A 22 7.69 11.40 20.00
CA ILE A 22 8.54 11.75 18.86
C ILE A 22 9.69 10.74 18.87
N LEU A 23 9.73 9.81 17.92
CA LEU A 23 10.90 8.99 17.67
C LEU A 23 11.62 9.55 16.45
N ASP A 24 12.89 9.86 16.66
CA ASP A 24 13.85 10.15 15.60
C ASP A 24 14.12 8.85 14.81
N PRO A 25 13.91 8.81 13.48
CA PRO A 25 14.20 7.66 12.60
C PRO A 25 15.63 7.13 12.68
N LEU A 26 16.58 7.92 13.20
CA LEU A 26 17.99 7.55 13.36
C LEU A 26 18.34 6.94 14.73
N SER A 27 17.35 6.76 15.61
CA SER A 27 17.60 6.21 16.95
C SER A 27 18.26 4.81 16.86
N PRO A 28 19.34 4.54 17.63
CA PRO A 28 19.98 3.23 17.65
C PRO A 28 18.94 2.14 17.93
N PRO A 29 19.01 0.98 17.28
CA PRO A 29 18.09 -0.12 17.50
C PRO A 29 17.91 -0.38 19.00
N GLU A 30 18.98 -0.35 19.80
CA GLU A 30 18.95 -0.63 21.24
C GLU A 30 18.07 0.35 22.06
N LEU A 31 17.90 1.59 21.59
CA LEU A 31 17.08 2.60 22.26
C LEU A 31 15.58 2.46 21.91
N LEU A 32 15.28 2.14 20.65
CA LEU A 32 13.94 1.73 20.20
C LEU A 32 13.51 0.43 20.90
N LEU A 33 14.44 -0.51 21.03
CA LEU A 33 14.30 -1.79 21.73
C LEU A 33 13.90 -1.61 23.20
N SER A 34 14.63 -0.78 23.95
CA SER A 34 14.30 -0.47 25.36
C SER A 34 12.92 0.16 25.50
N LYS A 35 12.56 1.08 24.60
CA LYS A 35 11.26 1.78 24.65
C LYS A 35 10.10 0.87 24.27
N LEU A 36 10.28 -0.04 23.31
CA LEU A 36 9.26 -1.05 22.95
C LEU A 36 9.03 -2.04 24.08
N GLU A 37 10.11 -2.50 24.72
CA GLU A 37 10.01 -3.35 25.90
C GLU A 37 9.31 -2.63 27.03
N ASP A 38 9.65 -1.37 27.31
CA ASP A 38 8.97 -0.56 28.33
C ASP A 38 7.48 -0.37 28.02
N ILE A 39 7.10 -0.06 26.77
CA ILE A 39 5.70 0.13 26.39
C ILE A 39 4.91 -1.18 26.46
N ILE A 40 5.49 -2.29 25.97
CA ILE A 40 4.83 -3.60 26.05
C ILE A 40 4.69 -4.04 27.51
N ASN A 41 5.75 -3.86 28.33
CA ASN A 41 5.72 -4.20 29.76
C ASN A 41 4.74 -3.31 30.55
N GLU A 42 4.67 -2.00 30.26
CA GLU A 42 3.82 -1.04 30.97
C GLU A 42 2.35 -1.15 30.56
N LYS A 43 2.08 -1.51 29.29
CA LYS A 43 0.72 -1.51 28.74
C LYS A 43 0.10 -2.88 28.52
N ILE A 44 0.76 -4.01 28.80
CA ILE A 44 0.13 -5.34 28.61
C ILE A 44 -1.22 -5.46 29.34
N ASP A 45 -1.32 -4.91 30.56
CA ASP A 45 -2.57 -4.90 31.33
C ASP A 45 -3.62 -3.91 30.78
N GLU A 46 -3.18 -2.80 30.14
CA GLU A 46 -4.05 -1.82 29.46
C GLU A 46 -4.50 -2.29 28.06
N LEU A 47 -3.62 -2.99 27.32
CA LEU A 47 -3.79 -3.49 25.95
C LEU A 47 -4.79 -4.65 25.87
N ALA A 48 -5.14 -5.26 27.02
CA ALA A 48 -6.24 -6.20 27.14
C ALA A 48 -7.63 -5.55 26.91
N SER A 49 -7.71 -4.21 26.88
CA SER A 49 -8.92 -3.47 26.48
C SER A 49 -8.87 -3.13 24.98
N GLY A 50 -9.76 -3.73 24.19
CA GLY A 50 -9.64 -3.84 22.72
C GLY A 50 -9.44 -2.54 21.91
N GLY A 51 -9.77 -1.36 22.43
CA GLY A 51 -9.59 -0.08 21.73
C GLY A 51 -8.15 0.47 21.70
N ALA A 52 -7.28 0.04 22.62
CA ALA A 52 -5.87 0.49 22.69
C ALA A 52 -4.95 -0.25 21.70
N ARG A 53 -5.41 -1.39 21.18
CA ARG A 53 -4.63 -2.32 20.37
C ARG A 53 -4.39 -1.83 18.94
N ASP A 54 -5.44 -1.41 18.26
CA ASP A 54 -5.37 -0.95 16.87
C ASP A 54 -4.55 0.35 16.77
N HIS A 55 -4.71 1.24 17.75
CA HIS A 55 -3.88 2.44 17.89
C HIS A 55 -2.41 2.11 18.16
N PHE A 56 -2.12 1.08 18.95
CA PHE A 56 -0.75 0.67 19.24
C PHE A 56 -0.06 0.07 18.01
N ILE A 57 -0.73 -0.76 17.21
CA ILE A 57 -0.15 -1.24 15.94
C ILE A 57 0.04 -0.09 14.96
N GLN A 58 -0.98 0.76 14.82
CA GLN A 58 -0.88 1.93 13.95
C GLN A 58 0.31 2.81 14.34
N ALA A 59 0.51 3.03 15.64
CA ALA A 59 1.69 3.72 16.14
C ALA A 59 2.99 2.99 15.75
N LEU A 60 3.10 1.68 16.04
CA LEU A 60 4.31 0.89 15.76
C LEU A 60 4.68 0.82 14.27
N THR A 61 3.73 0.52 13.39
CA THR A 61 4.02 0.24 11.98
C THR A 61 3.90 1.48 11.09
N CYS A 62 3.07 2.46 11.46
CA CYS A 62 2.74 3.59 10.59
C CYS A 62 3.41 4.88 11.06
N ASP A 63 3.29 5.18 12.36
CA ASP A 63 3.87 6.41 12.92
C ASP A 63 5.37 6.25 13.15
N TYR A 64 5.82 5.04 13.49
CA TYR A 64 7.23 4.74 13.77
C TYR A 64 7.96 3.98 12.67
N LYS A 65 7.28 3.58 11.58
CA LYS A 65 7.86 2.81 10.45
C LYS A 65 8.73 1.62 10.88
N ILE A 66 8.39 0.96 11.98
CA ILE A 66 9.21 -0.12 12.53
C ILE A 66 9.12 -1.33 11.60
N ASP A 67 10.28 -1.88 11.21
CA ASP A 67 10.36 -3.09 10.39
C ASP A 67 9.57 -4.23 11.08
N PRO A 68 8.57 -4.82 10.41
CA PRO A 68 7.79 -5.93 10.96
C PRO A 68 8.66 -7.12 11.43
N ASN A 69 9.82 -7.34 10.84
CA ASN A 69 10.76 -8.37 11.28
C ASN A 69 11.37 -8.08 12.65
N ILE A 70 11.57 -6.80 12.99
CA ILE A 70 11.99 -6.38 14.33
C ILE A 70 10.86 -6.69 15.31
N CYS A 71 9.62 -6.28 15.02
CA CYS A 71 8.46 -6.58 15.85
C CYS A 71 8.32 -8.09 16.13
N ILE A 72 8.48 -8.92 15.10
CA ILE A 72 8.45 -10.39 15.19
C ILE A 72 9.51 -10.92 16.16
N LYS A 73 10.76 -10.44 16.07
CA LYS A 73 11.85 -10.88 16.98
C LYS A 73 11.50 -10.61 18.45
N HIS A 74 10.85 -9.49 18.76
CA HIS A 74 10.43 -9.17 20.13
C HIS A 74 9.23 -9.99 20.60
N LEU A 75 8.24 -10.18 19.74
CA LEU A 75 7.11 -11.04 20.05
C LEU A 75 7.54 -12.49 20.33
N ASN A 76 8.62 -12.95 19.69
CA ASN A 76 9.22 -14.25 19.98
C ASN A 76 9.79 -14.36 21.41
N ILE A 77 10.39 -13.29 21.95
CA ILE A 77 10.84 -13.28 23.35
C ILE A 77 9.65 -13.49 24.30
N TRP A 78 8.49 -12.91 23.98
CA TRP A 78 7.26 -13.10 24.76
C TRP A 78 6.71 -14.52 24.67
N ILE A 79 6.74 -15.14 23.47
CA ILE A 79 6.39 -16.56 23.31
C ILE A 79 7.29 -17.41 24.20
N GLU A 80 8.61 -17.14 24.24
CA GLU A 80 9.53 -17.86 25.13
C GLU A 80 9.26 -17.61 26.62
N LYS A 81 8.92 -16.38 27.01
CA LYS A 81 8.56 -16.05 28.39
C LYS A 81 7.31 -16.82 28.82
N ILE A 82 6.26 -16.85 28.02
CA ILE A 82 5.04 -17.64 28.26
C ILE A 82 5.33 -19.15 28.27
N ALA A 83 6.25 -19.60 27.41
CA ALA A 83 6.74 -20.97 27.42
C ALA A 83 7.51 -21.33 28.70
N LYS A 84 8.00 -20.36 29.48
CA LYS A 84 8.70 -20.59 30.76
C LYS A 84 7.86 -20.30 31.99
N ASP A 85 6.97 -19.30 31.94
CA ASP A 85 6.15 -18.83 33.05
C ASP A 85 4.66 -19.10 32.82
N ARG A 86 4.08 -19.96 33.67
CA ARG A 86 2.66 -20.34 33.58
C ARG A 86 1.71 -19.19 33.96
N SER A 87 2.15 -18.22 34.74
CA SER A 87 1.30 -17.09 35.15
C SER A 87 0.88 -16.20 33.96
N LEU A 88 1.69 -16.19 32.90
CA LEU A 88 1.45 -15.45 31.66
C LEU A 88 0.56 -16.21 30.67
N LEU A 89 0.25 -17.50 30.93
CA LEU A 89 -0.54 -18.35 30.05
C LEU A 89 -2.05 -18.18 30.33
N ASN A 90 -2.59 -17.02 29.96
CA ASN A 90 -4.02 -16.72 30.02
C ASN A 90 -4.54 -16.24 28.66
N PHE A 91 -5.87 -16.17 28.53
CA PHE A 91 -6.53 -15.86 27.27
C PHE A 91 -6.22 -14.44 26.78
N GLU A 92 -6.20 -13.46 27.68
CA GLU A 92 -5.99 -12.05 27.37
C GLU A 92 -4.61 -11.84 26.75
N VAL A 93 -3.56 -12.37 27.39
CA VAL A 93 -2.17 -12.25 26.91
C VAL A 93 -1.98 -12.99 25.59
N VAL A 94 -2.43 -14.24 25.50
CA VAL A 94 -2.24 -15.08 24.30
C VAL A 94 -3.01 -14.51 23.11
N SER A 95 -4.28 -14.15 23.27
CA SER A 95 -5.09 -13.56 22.19
C SER A 95 -4.54 -12.21 21.73
N THR A 96 -3.98 -11.42 22.66
CA THR A 96 -3.33 -10.14 22.36
C THR A 96 -2.06 -10.32 21.52
N LEU A 97 -1.18 -11.25 21.86
CA LEU A 97 0.00 -11.53 21.03
C LEU A 97 -0.38 -12.11 19.66
N ILE A 98 -1.38 -12.99 19.61
CA ILE A 98 -1.82 -13.62 18.37
C ILE A 98 -2.33 -12.59 17.36
N VAL A 99 -3.23 -11.67 17.73
CA VAL A 99 -3.67 -10.68 16.72
C VAL A 99 -2.61 -9.61 16.42
N PHE A 100 -1.65 -9.34 17.32
CA PHE A 100 -0.47 -8.54 16.94
C PHE A 100 0.31 -9.20 15.80
N LEU A 101 0.60 -10.50 15.94
CA LEU A 101 1.25 -11.29 14.89
C LEU A 101 0.38 -11.39 13.61
N ARG A 102 -0.94 -11.53 13.76
CA ARG A 102 -1.89 -11.56 12.62
C ARG A 102 -1.81 -10.28 11.80
N ASP A 103 -1.75 -9.13 12.47
CA ASP A 103 -1.75 -7.83 11.80
C ASP A 103 -0.42 -7.54 11.10
N ILE A 104 0.69 -8.05 11.63
CA ILE A 104 1.96 -8.14 10.89
C ILE A 104 1.79 -9.01 9.62
N GLY A 105 1.11 -10.16 9.74
CA GLY A 105 0.61 -10.95 8.61
C GLY A 105 1.66 -11.53 7.67
N SER A 106 2.92 -11.60 8.10
CA SER A 106 4.00 -12.28 7.38
C SER A 106 3.93 -13.80 7.60
N VAL A 107 4.55 -14.58 6.71
CA VAL A 107 4.64 -16.05 6.87
C VAL A 107 5.31 -16.41 8.19
N ALA A 108 6.34 -15.66 8.59
CA ALA A 108 7.01 -15.83 9.88
C ALA A 108 6.05 -15.57 11.05
N ALA A 109 5.30 -14.47 11.02
CA ALA A 109 4.34 -14.16 12.08
C ALA A 109 3.24 -15.23 12.24
N HIS A 110 2.76 -15.81 11.13
CA HIS A 110 1.84 -16.94 11.18
C HIS A 110 2.49 -18.20 11.77
N GLY A 111 3.75 -18.46 11.45
CA GLY A 111 4.55 -19.51 12.10
C GLY A 111 4.67 -19.31 13.61
N ASP A 112 4.78 -18.06 14.06
CA ASP A 112 4.91 -17.71 15.48
C ASP A 112 3.58 -17.90 16.23
N ILE A 113 2.44 -17.58 15.60
CA ILE A 113 1.11 -17.89 16.14
C ILE A 113 0.97 -19.41 16.34
N ILE A 114 1.38 -20.21 15.36
CA ILE A 114 1.34 -21.67 15.45
C ILE A 114 2.23 -22.18 16.59
N ARG A 115 3.43 -21.62 16.76
CA ARG A 115 4.31 -21.95 17.90
C ARG A 115 3.68 -21.59 19.24
N MET A 116 3.07 -20.41 19.36
CA MET A 116 2.33 -20.02 20.56
C MET A 116 1.22 -21.03 20.87
N MET A 117 0.44 -21.42 19.86
CA MET A 117 -0.65 -22.38 20.04
C MET A 117 -0.17 -23.77 20.46
N ASN A 118 1.00 -24.22 19.98
CA ASN A 118 1.61 -25.47 20.45
C ASN A 118 2.04 -25.37 21.93
N VAL A 119 2.55 -24.20 22.37
CA VAL A 119 2.84 -23.96 23.80
C VAL A 119 1.57 -24.04 24.63
N VAL A 120 0.48 -23.40 24.17
CA VAL A 120 -0.83 -23.44 24.84
C VAL A 120 -1.35 -24.88 24.93
N GLU A 121 -1.34 -25.62 23.82
CA GLU A 121 -1.76 -27.04 23.76
C GLU A 121 -1.03 -27.91 24.78
N SER A 122 0.29 -27.73 24.92
CA SER A 122 1.13 -28.54 25.82
C SER A 122 0.91 -28.25 27.32
N LYS A 123 0.28 -27.13 27.67
CA LYS A 123 0.23 -26.63 29.05
C LYS A 123 -1.17 -26.36 29.60
N ASP A 124 -2.12 -26.02 28.74
CA ASP A 124 -3.48 -25.67 29.11
C ASP A 124 -4.46 -26.09 28.00
N GLU A 125 -4.98 -27.31 28.15
CA GLU A 125 -5.93 -27.90 27.20
C GLU A 125 -7.25 -27.10 27.13
N GLN A 126 -7.69 -26.50 28.24
CA GLN A 126 -8.92 -25.72 28.27
C GLN A 126 -8.75 -24.42 27.48
N LEU A 127 -7.64 -23.72 27.68
CA LEU A 127 -7.30 -22.53 26.92
C LEU A 127 -7.11 -22.88 25.45
N PHE A 128 -6.42 -23.98 25.13
CA PHE A 128 -6.22 -24.42 23.75
C PHE A 128 -7.56 -24.63 23.02
N ARG A 129 -8.56 -25.23 23.68
CA ARG A 129 -9.89 -25.48 23.11
C ARG A 129 -10.75 -24.21 22.94
N ASN A 130 -10.27 -23.03 23.34
CA ASN A 130 -11.00 -21.79 23.14
C ASN A 130 -11.26 -21.55 21.63
N PRO A 131 -12.52 -21.35 21.19
CA PRO A 131 -12.86 -21.22 19.77
C PRO A 131 -12.12 -20.11 19.04
N MET A 132 -11.86 -18.97 19.68
CA MET A 132 -11.13 -17.85 19.07
C MET A 132 -9.66 -18.21 18.82
N LEU A 133 -9.04 -18.91 19.76
CA LEU A 133 -7.64 -19.36 19.60
C LEU A 133 -7.55 -20.45 18.52
N GLN A 134 -8.51 -21.38 18.47
CA GLN A 134 -8.61 -22.38 17.41
C GLN A 134 -8.85 -21.72 16.03
N TYR A 135 -9.66 -20.66 15.97
CA TYR A 135 -9.85 -19.86 14.75
C TYR A 135 -8.53 -19.28 14.25
N TYR A 136 -7.74 -18.64 15.12
CA TYR A 136 -6.47 -18.05 14.72
C TYR A 136 -5.40 -19.10 14.38
N LEU A 137 -5.44 -20.27 15.02
CA LEU A 137 -4.61 -21.41 14.66
C LEU A 137 -4.90 -21.88 13.24
N ALA A 138 -6.18 -22.17 12.93
CA ALA A 138 -6.59 -22.59 11.59
C ALA A 138 -6.32 -21.50 10.54
N PHE A 139 -6.59 -20.24 10.85
CA PHE A 139 -6.26 -19.12 9.98
C PHE A 139 -4.76 -19.07 9.68
N SER A 140 -3.90 -19.15 10.70
CA SER A 140 -2.44 -19.06 10.54
C SER A 140 -1.85 -20.25 9.81
N LEU A 141 -2.36 -21.47 10.05
CA LEU A 141 -2.00 -22.66 9.27
C LEU A 141 -2.31 -22.42 7.78
N ASN A 142 -3.52 -21.97 7.44
CA ASN A 142 -3.88 -21.69 6.06
C ASN A 142 -3.01 -20.60 5.41
N ARG A 143 -2.62 -19.57 6.16
CA ARG A 143 -1.75 -18.48 5.65
C ARG A 143 -0.30 -18.91 5.49
N ARG A 144 0.22 -19.78 6.37
CA ARG A 144 1.58 -20.31 6.29
C ARG A 144 1.71 -21.33 5.15
N ASN A 145 0.70 -22.18 4.98
CA ASN A 145 0.59 -23.13 3.86
C ASN A 145 1.82 -24.03 3.68
N GLU A 146 2.40 -24.53 4.78
CA GLU A 146 3.36 -25.63 4.72
C GLU A 146 2.64 -26.96 4.46
N ALA A 147 3.40 -28.05 4.26
CA ALA A 147 2.82 -29.37 4.07
C ALA A 147 1.85 -29.72 5.21
N ASP A 148 0.68 -30.27 4.84
CA ASP A 148 -0.45 -30.61 5.73
C ASP A 148 -1.15 -29.45 6.46
N ASP A 149 -0.66 -28.20 6.39
CA ASP A 149 -1.23 -27.08 7.14
C ASP A 149 -2.71 -26.85 6.82
N ARG A 150 -3.07 -26.76 5.53
CA ARG A 150 -4.46 -26.50 5.13
C ARG A 150 -5.40 -27.64 5.45
N LYS A 151 -4.94 -28.87 5.35
CA LYS A 151 -5.70 -30.05 5.77
C LYS A 151 -6.03 -29.96 7.27
N LYS A 152 -5.03 -29.63 8.11
CA LYS A 152 -5.23 -29.42 9.55
C LYS A 152 -6.12 -28.21 9.82
N ALA A 153 -5.91 -27.09 9.13
CA ALA A 153 -6.70 -25.88 9.25
C ALA A 153 -8.19 -26.14 8.96
N LEU A 154 -8.48 -26.84 7.86
CA LEU A 154 -9.85 -27.15 7.46
C LEU A 154 -10.53 -28.10 8.46
N GLN A 155 -9.79 -29.08 8.98
CA GLN A 155 -10.29 -29.95 10.05
C GLN A 155 -10.68 -29.15 11.29
N ILE A 156 -9.80 -28.26 11.76
CA ILE A 156 -10.06 -27.41 12.94
C ILE A 156 -11.27 -26.50 12.67
N ALA A 157 -11.29 -25.80 11.53
CA ALA A 157 -12.38 -24.88 11.20
C ALA A 157 -13.74 -25.58 11.13
N ARG A 158 -13.81 -26.77 10.51
CA ARG A 158 -15.02 -27.61 10.48
C ARG A 158 -15.45 -28.04 11.88
N GLN A 159 -14.51 -28.44 12.73
CA GLN A 159 -14.84 -28.82 14.11
C GLN A 159 -15.47 -27.67 14.89
N ILE A 160 -14.99 -26.43 14.69
CA ILE A 160 -15.57 -25.26 15.37
C ILE A 160 -17.03 -25.04 14.95
N VAL A 161 -17.33 -25.06 13.64
CA VAL A 161 -18.72 -24.85 13.16
C VAL A 161 -19.66 -26.00 13.48
N LEU A 162 -19.15 -27.22 13.67
CA LEU A 162 -19.94 -28.39 14.07
C LEU A 162 -20.17 -28.49 15.58
N ALA A 163 -19.40 -27.76 16.39
CA ALA A 163 -19.48 -27.85 17.84
C ALA A 163 -20.74 -27.19 18.44
N SER A 164 -21.38 -26.25 17.72
CA SER A 164 -22.59 -25.56 18.19
C SER A 164 -23.36 -24.90 17.04
N ASP A 165 -24.69 -24.88 17.12
CA ASP A 165 -25.54 -24.15 16.17
C ASP A 165 -25.51 -22.62 16.37
N GLN A 166 -24.93 -22.14 17.48
CA GLN A 166 -24.80 -20.72 17.85
C GLN A 166 -23.43 -20.14 17.50
N VAL A 167 -22.70 -20.77 16.58
CA VAL A 167 -21.38 -20.30 16.12
C VAL A 167 -21.52 -18.98 15.35
N GLN A 168 -20.58 -18.06 15.58
CA GLN A 168 -20.55 -16.75 14.92
C GLN A 168 -20.26 -16.90 13.41
N ALA A 169 -20.72 -15.94 12.61
CA ALA A 169 -20.62 -16.01 11.15
C ALA A 169 -19.18 -16.12 10.64
N ASP A 170 -18.23 -15.46 11.29
CA ASP A 170 -16.80 -15.45 10.90
C ASP A 170 -16.19 -16.85 10.82
N TYR A 171 -16.64 -17.79 11.66
CA TYR A 171 -16.15 -19.17 11.65
C TYR A 171 -16.57 -19.93 10.38
N TYR A 172 -17.77 -19.66 9.86
CA TYR A 172 -18.18 -20.17 8.55
C TYR A 172 -17.33 -19.52 7.45
N GLY A 173 -17.10 -18.22 7.54
CA GLY A 173 -16.21 -17.51 6.62
C GLY A 173 -14.77 -18.05 6.63
N LEU A 174 -14.27 -18.58 7.76
CA LEU A 174 -12.97 -19.24 7.83
C LEU A 174 -12.95 -20.57 7.06
N VAL A 175 -13.97 -21.41 7.22
CA VAL A 175 -14.10 -22.64 6.41
C VAL A 175 -14.11 -22.27 4.93
N GLY A 176 -14.94 -21.29 4.56
CA GLY A 176 -15.03 -20.80 3.18
C GLY A 176 -13.69 -20.28 2.65
N ARG A 177 -12.93 -19.55 3.47
CA ARG A 177 -11.61 -19.03 3.11
C ARG A 177 -10.61 -20.15 2.84
N ILE A 178 -10.54 -21.15 3.70
CA ILE A 178 -9.57 -22.26 3.56
C ILE A 178 -9.90 -23.07 2.31
N CYS A 179 -11.19 -23.39 2.08
CA CYS A 179 -11.63 -24.07 0.86
C CYS A 179 -11.34 -23.25 -0.40
N LYS A 180 -11.57 -21.93 -0.36
CA LYS A 180 -11.23 -21.01 -1.44
C LYS A 180 -9.72 -21.04 -1.73
N ASP A 181 -8.89 -20.81 -0.72
CA ASP A 181 -7.44 -20.75 -0.88
C ASP A 181 -6.87 -22.08 -1.43
N GLU A 182 -7.40 -23.23 -0.98
CA GLU A 182 -7.04 -24.56 -1.51
C GLU A 182 -7.49 -24.76 -2.97
N TYR A 183 -8.69 -24.31 -3.33
CA TYR A 183 -9.18 -24.33 -4.71
C TYR A 183 -8.30 -23.48 -5.66
N LEU A 184 -7.70 -22.39 -5.16
CA LEU A 184 -6.81 -21.56 -5.97
C LEU A 184 -5.45 -22.22 -6.22
N ASP A 185 -4.85 -22.80 -5.19
CA ASP A 185 -3.51 -23.37 -5.27
C ASP A 185 -3.47 -24.69 -6.07
N SER A 186 -4.58 -25.43 -6.10
CA SER A 186 -4.76 -26.63 -6.95
C SER A 186 -4.84 -26.33 -8.46
N LYS A 187 -4.66 -25.06 -8.87
CA LYS A 187 -4.77 -24.60 -10.27
C LYS A 187 -6.11 -24.94 -10.93
N ARG A 188 -7.18 -25.11 -10.14
CA ARG A 188 -8.56 -25.33 -10.60
C ARG A 188 -8.73 -26.60 -11.45
N THR A 189 -8.19 -27.73 -11.01
CA THR A 189 -8.34 -29.03 -11.69
C THR A 189 -9.60 -29.79 -11.25
N SER A 190 -9.98 -30.89 -11.93
CA SER A 190 -11.34 -31.46 -11.80
C SER A 190 -11.73 -32.16 -10.48
N PRO A 191 -10.84 -32.53 -9.53
CA PRO A 191 -11.26 -32.95 -8.19
C PRO A 191 -11.79 -31.80 -7.30
N ASP A 192 -11.72 -30.54 -7.78
CA ASP A 192 -11.76 -29.33 -6.94
C ASP A 192 -13.11 -28.59 -6.94
N ALA A 193 -14.12 -29.07 -7.69
CA ALA A 193 -15.46 -28.48 -7.68
C ALA A 193 -16.15 -28.59 -6.30
N SER A 194 -15.84 -29.63 -5.52
CA SER A 194 -16.39 -29.81 -4.17
C SER A 194 -15.86 -28.77 -3.18
N LEU A 195 -14.62 -28.29 -3.36
CA LEU A 195 -14.04 -27.24 -2.51
C LEU A 195 -14.68 -25.89 -2.80
N LEU A 196 -14.91 -25.57 -4.07
CA LEU A 196 -15.65 -24.37 -4.46
C LEU A 196 -17.09 -24.40 -3.91
N ASP A 197 -17.79 -25.53 -4.07
CA ASP A 197 -19.15 -25.70 -3.54
C ASP A 197 -19.18 -25.61 -2.01
N GLU A 198 -18.21 -26.19 -1.31
CA GLU A 198 -18.08 -26.05 0.14
C GLU A 198 -17.82 -24.61 0.53
N ALA A 199 -16.94 -23.90 -0.18
CA ALA A 199 -16.66 -22.50 0.08
C ALA A 199 -17.92 -21.62 -0.08
N VAL A 200 -18.67 -21.82 -1.17
CA VAL A 200 -19.96 -21.13 -1.41
C VAL A 200 -20.96 -21.43 -0.30
N LYS A 201 -21.13 -22.70 0.08
CA LYS A 201 -22.04 -23.11 1.16
C LYS A 201 -21.65 -22.49 2.50
N SER A 202 -20.36 -22.49 2.83
CA SER A 202 -19.85 -21.93 4.08
C SER A 202 -20.08 -20.41 4.13
N TYR A 203 -19.68 -19.66 3.11
CA TYR A 203 -19.93 -18.21 3.10
C TYR A 203 -21.43 -17.87 3.06
N SER A 204 -22.25 -18.66 2.37
CA SER A 204 -23.71 -18.54 2.39
C SER A 204 -24.30 -18.76 3.78
N ALA A 205 -23.84 -19.79 4.49
CA ALA A 205 -24.25 -20.08 5.86
C ALA A 205 -23.84 -18.95 6.84
N GLY A 206 -22.62 -18.42 6.71
CA GLY A 206 -22.17 -17.27 7.49
C GLY A 206 -23.01 -16.02 7.21
N PHE A 207 -23.22 -15.69 5.93
CA PHE A 207 -24.02 -14.54 5.53
C PHE A 207 -25.47 -14.62 6.00
N ALA A 208 -26.07 -15.81 6.02
CA ALA A 208 -27.43 -16.02 6.51
C ALA A 208 -27.57 -15.81 8.05
N LYS A 209 -26.47 -15.82 8.81
CA LYS A 209 -26.49 -15.63 10.28
C LYS A 209 -26.53 -14.16 10.67
N THR A 210 -25.68 -13.33 10.08
CA THR A 210 -25.44 -11.93 10.51
C THR A 210 -25.61 -10.90 9.41
N TYR A 211 -25.70 -11.35 8.14
CA TYR A 211 -25.79 -10.47 6.98
C TYR A 211 -24.66 -9.43 6.92
N ASP A 212 -23.43 -9.88 7.18
CA ASP A 212 -22.23 -9.05 7.22
C ASP A 212 -21.52 -8.93 5.86
N THR A 213 -20.72 -7.89 5.71
CA THR A 213 -20.00 -7.58 4.47
C THR A 213 -18.91 -8.59 4.15
N TYR A 214 -18.25 -9.18 5.16
CA TYR A 214 -17.15 -10.13 4.99
C TYR A 214 -17.61 -11.42 4.31
N ASN A 215 -18.66 -12.06 4.83
CA ASN A 215 -19.22 -13.26 4.23
C ASN A 215 -19.92 -12.95 2.91
N GLY A 216 -20.65 -11.83 2.84
CA GLY A 216 -21.42 -11.46 1.66
C GLY A 216 -20.56 -11.17 0.43
N ILE A 217 -19.45 -10.43 0.58
CA ILE A 217 -18.58 -10.12 -0.57
C ILE A 217 -17.80 -11.33 -1.07
N ASN A 218 -17.31 -12.18 -0.16
CA ASN A 218 -16.64 -13.42 -0.55
C ASN A 218 -17.62 -14.40 -1.23
N LEU A 219 -18.86 -14.49 -0.74
CA LEU A 219 -19.91 -15.26 -1.39
C LEU A 219 -20.18 -14.74 -2.80
N LEU A 220 -20.35 -13.43 -2.97
CA LEU A 220 -20.58 -12.81 -4.28
C LEU A 220 -19.46 -13.12 -5.28
N THR A 221 -18.21 -12.98 -4.84
CA THR A 221 -17.02 -13.31 -5.64
C THR A 221 -17.01 -14.80 -6.05
N LEU A 222 -17.33 -15.72 -5.13
CA LEU A 222 -17.35 -17.16 -5.44
C LEU A 222 -18.53 -17.59 -6.32
N LEU A 223 -19.70 -16.96 -6.16
CA LEU A 223 -20.82 -17.15 -7.09
C LEU A 223 -20.45 -16.69 -8.50
N ASN A 224 -19.67 -15.60 -8.60
CA ASN A 224 -19.11 -15.16 -9.88
C ASN A 224 -18.16 -16.24 -10.45
N VAL A 225 -17.25 -16.77 -9.63
CA VAL A 225 -16.37 -17.89 -10.05
C VAL A 225 -17.19 -19.09 -10.53
N LYS A 226 -18.23 -19.48 -9.80
CA LYS A 226 -19.10 -20.61 -10.16
C LYS A 226 -19.82 -20.40 -11.49
N ARG A 227 -20.36 -19.20 -11.75
CA ARG A 227 -20.99 -18.82 -13.02
C ARG A 227 -20.07 -19.07 -14.23
N PHE A 228 -18.77 -18.82 -14.07
CA PHE A 228 -17.79 -18.95 -15.15
C PHE A 228 -16.94 -20.24 -15.11
N SER A 229 -17.17 -21.13 -14.14
CA SER A 229 -16.41 -22.39 -14.00
C SER A 229 -16.89 -23.49 -14.97
N SER A 230 -18.10 -23.38 -15.50
CA SER A 230 -18.67 -24.36 -16.44
C SER A 230 -18.27 -24.06 -17.89
N LYS A 231 -18.12 -25.11 -18.72
CA LYS A 231 -17.93 -24.93 -20.17
C LYS A 231 -19.23 -24.45 -20.82
N GLY A 232 -19.40 -23.13 -20.94
CA GLY A 232 -20.58 -22.52 -21.55
C GLY A 232 -21.00 -21.25 -20.82
N PRO A 233 -22.05 -20.56 -21.29
CA PRO A 233 -22.62 -19.44 -20.56
C PRO A 233 -23.16 -19.92 -19.19
N PRO A 234 -23.18 -19.04 -18.16
CA PRO A 234 -23.79 -19.36 -16.87
C PRO A 234 -25.24 -19.82 -17.03
N SER A 235 -25.69 -20.76 -16.18
CA SER A 235 -27.09 -21.16 -16.17
C SER A 235 -27.99 -20.04 -15.63
N GLU A 236 -29.28 -20.06 -15.97
CA GLU A 236 -30.25 -19.10 -15.43
C GLU A 236 -30.30 -19.15 -13.88
N THR A 237 -30.13 -20.34 -13.30
CA THR A 237 -30.06 -20.52 -11.85
C THR A 237 -28.85 -19.82 -11.24
N ASP A 238 -27.66 -20.01 -11.83
CA ASP A 238 -26.43 -19.37 -11.33
C ASP A 238 -26.51 -17.84 -11.48
N GLU A 239 -27.11 -17.36 -12.58
CA GLU A 239 -27.34 -15.93 -12.80
C GLU A 239 -28.28 -15.35 -11.76
N ASN A 240 -29.43 -15.98 -11.53
CA ASN A 240 -30.42 -15.54 -10.54
C ASN A 240 -29.85 -15.56 -9.12
N GLU A 241 -29.07 -16.58 -8.77
CA GLU A 241 -28.40 -16.67 -7.48
C GLU A 241 -27.41 -15.52 -7.29
N PHE A 242 -26.57 -15.24 -8.29
CA PHE A 242 -25.66 -14.10 -8.24
C PHE A 242 -26.37 -12.77 -8.15
N GLN A 243 -27.40 -12.52 -8.98
CA GLN A 243 -28.13 -11.25 -8.95
C GLN A 243 -28.84 -11.03 -7.61
N LYS A 244 -29.44 -12.08 -7.02
CA LYS A 244 -30.04 -12.02 -5.68
C LYS A 244 -29.00 -11.58 -4.63
N HIS A 245 -27.83 -12.20 -4.61
CA HIS A 245 -26.78 -11.86 -3.64
C HIS A 245 -26.16 -10.49 -3.91
N ALA A 246 -26.00 -10.10 -5.17
CA ALA A 246 -25.57 -8.76 -5.55
C ALA A 246 -26.53 -7.68 -5.04
N THR A 247 -27.84 -7.86 -5.24
CA THR A 247 -28.86 -6.93 -4.73
C THR A 247 -28.81 -6.83 -3.21
N ASN A 248 -28.70 -7.98 -2.54
CA ASN A 248 -28.57 -8.07 -1.08
C ASN A 248 -27.35 -7.31 -0.55
N MET A 249 -26.20 -7.48 -1.21
CA MET A 249 -24.97 -6.73 -0.90
C MET A 249 -25.12 -5.24 -1.18
N GLY A 250 -25.76 -4.86 -2.29
CA GLY A 250 -26.03 -3.46 -2.61
C GLY A 250 -26.86 -2.77 -1.53
N PHE A 251 -27.89 -3.44 -1.02
CA PHE A 251 -28.67 -2.92 0.12
C PHE A 251 -27.82 -2.76 1.38
N LEU A 252 -27.03 -3.78 1.74
CA LEU A 252 -26.14 -3.73 2.90
C LEU A 252 -25.17 -2.55 2.80
N LEU A 253 -24.46 -2.41 1.68
CA LEU A 253 -23.51 -1.33 1.48
C LEU A 253 -24.19 0.04 1.51
N SER A 254 -25.32 0.20 0.81
CA SER A 254 -26.07 1.47 0.80
C SER A 254 -26.54 1.93 2.19
N SER A 255 -26.67 1.00 3.14
CA SER A 255 -27.02 1.30 4.53
C SER A 255 -25.81 1.67 5.40
N SER A 256 -24.60 1.29 5.00
CA SER A 256 -23.37 1.51 5.76
C SER A 256 -22.71 2.86 5.45
N SER A 257 -22.63 3.25 4.18
CA SER A 257 -22.04 4.53 3.73
C SER A 257 -22.33 4.78 2.25
N LYS A 258 -22.02 5.96 1.74
CA LYS A 258 -21.95 6.20 0.28
C LYS A 258 -20.52 6.16 -0.23
N LEU A 259 -20.33 5.92 -1.53
CA LEU A 259 -19.00 5.89 -2.16
C LEU A 259 -18.23 7.21 -1.93
N GLU A 260 -18.94 8.35 -1.92
CA GLU A 260 -18.34 9.66 -1.64
C GLU A 260 -17.88 9.83 -0.19
N GLU A 261 -18.48 9.09 0.74
CA GLU A 261 -18.13 9.14 2.17
C GLU A 261 -16.87 8.30 2.47
N LEU A 262 -16.54 7.33 1.61
CA LEU A 262 -15.37 6.46 1.76
C LEU A 262 -14.03 7.21 1.73
N GLU A 263 -13.97 8.42 1.16
CA GLU A 263 -12.76 9.25 1.23
C GLU A 263 -12.35 9.56 2.69
N HIS A 264 -13.32 9.57 3.61
CA HIS A 264 -13.10 9.81 5.03
C HIS A 264 -12.95 8.53 5.86
N SER A 265 -13.23 7.35 5.27
CA SER A 265 -13.10 6.08 5.98
C SER A 265 -11.63 5.78 6.30
N ASN A 266 -11.35 5.38 7.54
CA ASN A 266 -10.03 4.89 7.95
C ASN A 266 -9.98 3.35 8.00
N ASP A 267 -11.07 2.68 7.63
CA ASP A 267 -11.11 1.22 7.55
C ASP A 267 -10.81 0.76 6.11
N TYR A 268 -9.68 0.08 5.96
CA TYR A 268 -9.30 -0.57 4.71
C TYR A 268 -10.39 -1.52 4.19
N TRP A 269 -11.00 -2.31 5.07
CA TRP A 269 -11.93 -3.37 4.67
C TRP A 269 -13.24 -2.81 4.12
N GLU A 270 -13.67 -1.67 4.64
CA GLU A 270 -14.82 -0.96 4.10
C GLU A 270 -14.57 -0.60 2.64
N VAL A 271 -13.49 0.13 2.34
CA VAL A 271 -13.14 0.55 0.97
C VAL A 271 -12.91 -0.66 0.05
N ALA A 272 -12.20 -1.69 0.53
CA ALA A 272 -11.94 -2.92 -0.23
C ALA A 272 -13.23 -3.70 -0.56
N THR A 273 -14.21 -3.72 0.35
CA THR A 273 -15.51 -4.37 0.10
C THR A 273 -16.26 -3.67 -1.02
N TYR A 274 -16.29 -2.34 -1.02
CA TYR A 274 -16.89 -1.57 -2.11
C TYR A 274 -16.18 -1.80 -3.44
N LEU A 275 -14.85 -1.80 -3.44
CA LEU A 275 -14.03 -2.10 -4.61
C LEU A 275 -14.38 -3.48 -5.22
N GLU A 276 -14.39 -4.52 -4.40
CA GLU A 276 -14.77 -5.87 -4.85
C GLU A 276 -16.22 -5.94 -5.33
N TYR A 277 -17.14 -5.24 -4.67
CA TYR A 277 -18.56 -5.25 -5.02
C TYR A 277 -18.80 -4.62 -6.39
N TYR A 278 -18.28 -3.41 -6.62
CA TYR A 278 -18.42 -2.72 -7.89
C TYR A 278 -17.73 -3.48 -9.02
N PHE A 279 -16.56 -4.08 -8.76
CA PHE A 279 -15.90 -4.88 -9.79
C PHE A 279 -16.68 -6.15 -10.14
N ASN A 280 -17.25 -6.86 -9.16
CA ASN A 280 -18.15 -8.00 -9.43
C ASN A 280 -19.35 -7.61 -10.31
N LYS A 281 -19.80 -6.36 -10.25
CA LYS A 281 -20.91 -5.81 -11.04
C LYS A 281 -20.48 -5.17 -12.36
N GLU A 282 -19.20 -5.22 -12.69
CA GLU A 282 -18.60 -4.54 -13.85
C GLU A 282 -18.83 -3.01 -13.85
N ASP A 283 -19.07 -2.42 -12.67
CA ASP A 283 -19.10 -0.97 -12.47
C ASP A 283 -17.67 -0.46 -12.29
N TYR A 284 -16.96 -0.35 -13.41
CA TYR A 284 -15.56 0.08 -13.43
C TYR A 284 -15.37 1.53 -12.96
N GLU A 285 -16.35 2.41 -13.16
CA GLU A 285 -16.23 3.81 -12.71
C GLU A 285 -16.19 3.88 -11.19
N SER A 286 -17.11 3.19 -10.51
CA SER A 286 -17.14 3.13 -9.04
C SER A 286 -15.96 2.34 -8.47
N ALA A 287 -15.53 1.28 -9.16
CA ALA A 287 -14.34 0.52 -8.78
C ALA A 287 -13.05 1.36 -8.87
N ILE A 288 -12.91 2.22 -9.90
CA ILE A 288 -11.78 3.16 -10.02
C ILE A 288 -11.77 4.15 -8.85
N LYS A 289 -12.92 4.70 -8.46
CA LYS A 289 -13.00 5.62 -7.30
C LYS A 289 -12.54 4.92 -6.01
N ALA A 290 -12.98 3.68 -5.78
CA ALA A 290 -12.61 2.93 -4.58
C ALA A 290 -11.11 2.57 -4.55
N ILE A 291 -10.52 2.12 -5.67
CA ILE A 291 -9.09 1.79 -5.72
C ILE A 291 -8.20 3.03 -5.64
N GLU A 292 -8.66 4.18 -6.14
CA GLU A 292 -7.99 5.48 -5.92
C GLU A 292 -7.99 5.89 -4.45
N ILE A 293 -9.04 5.59 -3.67
CA ILE A 293 -9.05 5.85 -2.22
C ILE A 293 -8.01 4.97 -1.52
N ILE A 294 -7.95 3.67 -1.87
CA ILE A 294 -6.91 2.77 -1.35
C ILE A 294 -5.52 3.32 -1.69
N TYR A 295 -5.33 3.77 -2.93
CA TYR A 295 -4.10 4.40 -3.36
C TYR A 295 -3.78 5.68 -2.59
N LYS A 296 -4.74 6.58 -2.37
CA LYS A 296 -4.47 7.85 -1.65
C LYS A 296 -4.14 7.63 -0.18
N LYS A 297 -4.78 6.67 0.48
CA LYS A 297 -4.66 6.44 1.92
C LYS A 297 -3.42 5.66 2.34
N ASP A 298 -2.81 4.90 1.41
CA ASP A 298 -1.60 4.11 1.66
C ASP A 298 -1.70 3.24 2.92
N PHE A 299 -2.67 2.33 2.92
CA PHE A 299 -2.96 1.56 4.12
C PHE A 299 -1.75 0.68 4.54
N PRO A 300 -1.40 0.67 5.83
CA PRO A 300 -0.11 0.15 6.31
C PRO A 300 -0.03 -1.38 6.40
N VAL A 301 -1.00 -2.11 5.85
CA VAL A 301 -1.17 -3.55 6.10
C VAL A 301 -1.19 -4.36 4.80
N ILE A 302 0.02 -4.74 4.37
CA ILE A 302 0.30 -5.45 3.10
C ILE A 302 -0.57 -6.70 2.90
N TRP A 303 -0.82 -7.49 3.94
CA TRP A 303 -1.57 -8.74 3.79
C TRP A 303 -3.05 -8.51 3.44
N LYS A 304 -3.63 -7.39 3.85
CA LYS A 304 -5.01 -7.03 3.50
C LYS A 304 -5.10 -6.76 1.99
N GLU A 305 -4.17 -5.97 1.46
CA GLU A 305 -4.05 -5.72 0.02
C GLU A 305 -3.81 -6.98 -0.79
N LYS A 306 -2.94 -7.89 -0.34
CA LYS A 306 -2.74 -9.19 -0.98
C LYS A 306 -4.03 -10.01 -1.03
N SER A 307 -4.85 -9.96 0.02
CA SER A 307 -6.14 -10.66 0.07
C SER A 307 -7.11 -10.07 -0.95
N THR A 308 -7.22 -8.74 -1.01
CA THR A 308 -8.09 -8.03 -1.95
C THR A 308 -7.64 -8.26 -3.39
N LEU A 309 -6.36 -8.10 -3.71
CA LEU A 309 -5.84 -8.35 -5.07
C LEU A 309 -6.06 -9.80 -5.53
N SER A 310 -5.98 -10.78 -4.62
CA SER A 310 -6.31 -12.17 -4.94
C SER A 310 -7.79 -12.32 -5.36
N ASN A 311 -8.71 -11.69 -4.63
CA ASN A 311 -10.14 -11.66 -4.98
C ASN A 311 -10.39 -10.90 -6.31
N LEU A 312 -9.76 -9.75 -6.53
CA LEU A 312 -9.86 -9.02 -7.80
C LEU A 312 -9.29 -9.86 -8.96
N GLY A 313 -8.18 -10.57 -8.75
CA GLY A 313 -7.63 -11.51 -9.71
C GLY A 313 -8.61 -12.63 -10.08
N LEU A 314 -9.36 -13.15 -9.11
CA LEU A 314 -10.44 -14.11 -9.37
C LEU A 314 -11.51 -13.54 -10.28
N ILE A 315 -12.04 -12.37 -9.93
CA ILE A 315 -13.11 -11.69 -10.68
C ILE A 315 -12.65 -11.40 -12.11
N ARG A 316 -11.44 -10.86 -12.28
CA ARG A 316 -10.83 -10.59 -13.60
C ARG A 316 -10.76 -11.86 -14.45
N ASN A 317 -10.24 -12.95 -13.89
CA ASN A 317 -10.15 -14.24 -14.60
C ASN A 317 -11.52 -14.74 -15.06
N CYS A 318 -12.57 -14.54 -14.24
CA CYS A 318 -13.94 -14.92 -14.61
C CYS A 318 -14.42 -14.16 -15.84
N PHE A 319 -14.23 -12.85 -15.86
CA PHE A 319 -14.61 -12.01 -17.00
C PHE A 319 -13.78 -12.33 -18.25
N GLU A 320 -12.48 -12.60 -18.11
CA GLU A 320 -11.65 -13.02 -19.24
C GLU A 320 -12.09 -14.36 -19.85
N GLN A 321 -12.53 -15.31 -19.01
CA GLN A 321 -13.08 -16.60 -19.46
C GLN A 321 -14.49 -16.46 -20.07
N GLY A 322 -15.30 -15.55 -19.54
CA GLY A 322 -16.67 -15.27 -19.98
C GLY A 322 -16.79 -14.44 -21.26
N LYS A 323 -15.71 -13.77 -21.69
CA LYS A 323 -15.73 -12.91 -22.88
C LYS A 323 -16.06 -13.72 -24.14
N LYS A 324 -17.25 -13.49 -24.69
CA LYS A 324 -17.49 -13.70 -26.13
C LYS A 324 -16.51 -12.77 -26.87
N LYS A 325 -15.79 -13.28 -27.87
CA LYS A 325 -14.75 -12.58 -28.66
C LYS A 325 -15.15 -11.23 -29.31
N GLN A 326 -16.33 -10.69 -29.04
CA GLN A 326 -16.94 -9.54 -29.73
C GLN A 326 -17.31 -8.36 -28.82
N ALA A 327 -17.20 -8.44 -27.49
CA ALA A 327 -17.50 -7.29 -26.62
C ALA A 327 -16.33 -6.29 -26.61
N GLN A 328 -16.61 -5.03 -26.96
CA GLN A 328 -15.63 -3.94 -26.89
C GLN A 328 -15.33 -3.60 -25.42
N THR A 329 -14.06 -3.68 -25.03
CA THR A 329 -13.58 -3.28 -23.69
C THR A 329 -13.84 -1.78 -23.48
N SER A 330 -14.48 -1.40 -22.37
CA SER A 330 -14.69 0.01 -22.03
C SER A 330 -13.38 0.69 -21.62
N PHE A 331 -13.32 2.02 -21.71
CA PHE A 331 -12.16 2.79 -21.26
C PHE A 331 -11.92 2.60 -19.76
N GLU A 332 -12.98 2.65 -18.96
CA GLU A 332 -12.93 2.47 -17.51
C GLU A 332 -12.40 1.07 -17.16
N GLN A 333 -12.76 0.03 -17.91
CA GLN A 333 -12.20 -1.30 -17.72
C GLN A 333 -10.68 -1.33 -17.97
N ILE A 334 -10.19 -0.64 -19.00
CA ILE A 334 -8.75 -0.53 -19.27
C ILE A 334 -8.03 0.18 -18.12
N VAL A 335 -8.54 1.33 -17.68
CA VAL A 335 -7.97 2.10 -16.56
C VAL A 335 -7.94 1.26 -15.28
N PHE A 336 -9.03 0.57 -14.97
CA PHE A 336 -9.12 -0.28 -13.80
C PHE A 336 -8.09 -1.42 -13.85
N TYR A 337 -7.90 -2.07 -15.00
CA TYR A 337 -6.88 -3.12 -15.13
C TYR A 337 -5.46 -2.59 -14.99
N LYS A 338 -5.18 -1.34 -15.40
CA LYS A 338 -3.91 -0.67 -15.14
C LYS A 338 -3.67 -0.41 -13.64
N TRP A 339 -4.71 -0.05 -12.89
CA TRP A 339 -4.62 -0.02 -11.42
C TRP A 339 -4.25 -1.39 -10.84
N LEU A 340 -4.88 -2.47 -11.31
CA LEU A 340 -4.54 -3.82 -10.86
C LEU A 340 -3.10 -4.20 -11.20
N GLU A 341 -2.60 -3.81 -12.38
CA GLU A 341 -1.22 -4.04 -12.82
C GLU A 341 -0.20 -3.28 -11.95
N PHE A 342 -0.51 -2.04 -11.56
CA PHE A 342 0.28 -1.25 -10.61
C PHE A 342 0.41 -1.97 -9.25
N PHE A 343 -0.72 -2.29 -8.62
CA PHE A 343 -0.75 -2.94 -7.30
C PHE A 343 -0.15 -4.36 -7.34
N ASN A 344 -0.33 -5.10 -8.43
CA ASN A 344 0.33 -6.40 -8.60
C ASN A 344 1.85 -6.25 -8.68
N GLN A 345 2.36 -5.23 -9.37
CA GLN A 345 3.79 -4.96 -9.41
C GLN A 345 4.31 -4.55 -8.01
N GLN A 346 3.55 -3.75 -7.27
CA GLN A 346 3.87 -3.33 -5.90
C GLN A 346 4.01 -4.52 -4.93
N LEU A 347 3.07 -5.48 -4.97
CA LEU A 347 3.00 -6.54 -3.96
C LEU A 347 3.77 -7.82 -4.33
N TYR A 348 3.97 -8.10 -5.62
CA TYR A 348 4.46 -9.40 -6.09
C TYR A 348 5.68 -9.31 -7.00
N SER A 349 6.02 -8.13 -7.54
CA SER A 349 7.11 -8.00 -8.49
C SER A 349 8.30 -7.26 -7.90
N CYS A 350 9.45 -7.93 -7.88
CA CYS A 350 10.72 -7.27 -7.64
C CYS A 350 11.37 -7.01 -9.00
N PRO A 351 11.51 -5.75 -9.45
CA PRO A 351 12.15 -5.48 -10.74
C PRO A 351 13.61 -5.96 -10.71
N VAL A 352 14.07 -6.50 -11.84
CA VAL A 352 15.50 -6.80 -12.08
C VAL A 352 16.24 -5.53 -12.47
N LYS A 353 17.57 -5.51 -12.31
CA LYS A 353 18.37 -4.30 -12.57
C LYS A 353 18.16 -3.74 -13.97
N ASP A 354 17.99 -4.59 -14.98
CA ASP A 354 17.79 -4.19 -16.39
C ASP A 354 16.31 -4.01 -16.77
N CYS A 355 15.44 -3.75 -15.78
CA CYS A 355 14.01 -3.55 -16.01
C CYS A 355 13.77 -2.22 -16.73
N LEU A 356 13.18 -2.29 -17.93
CA LEU A 356 12.85 -1.12 -18.76
C LEU A 356 11.34 -0.86 -18.85
N ARG A 357 10.51 -1.61 -18.11
CA ARG A 357 9.05 -1.44 -18.10
C ARG A 357 8.52 -1.30 -16.67
N PHE A 358 7.62 -0.35 -16.48
CA PHE A 358 7.08 0.00 -15.18
C PHE A 358 5.59 0.31 -15.29
N ASN A 359 4.77 -0.24 -14.41
CA ASN A 359 3.40 0.23 -14.22
C ASN A 359 3.48 1.41 -13.24
N VAL A 360 3.29 2.63 -13.70
CA VAL A 360 3.44 3.83 -12.89
C VAL A 360 2.12 4.56 -12.75
N ILE A 361 2.01 5.43 -11.75
CA ILE A 361 0.95 6.43 -11.69
C ILE A 361 1.52 7.75 -12.18
N TYR A 362 1.01 8.25 -13.30
CA TYR A 362 1.27 9.61 -13.74
C TYR A 362 0.40 10.58 -12.93
N VAL A 363 1.04 11.48 -12.18
CA VAL A 363 0.35 12.47 -11.36
C VAL A 363 0.23 13.78 -12.11
N TYR A 364 -1.00 14.25 -12.26
CA TYR A 364 -1.28 15.47 -13.00
C TYR A 364 -2.41 16.28 -12.37
N GLN A 365 -2.08 17.47 -11.82
CA GLN A 365 -3.05 18.36 -11.17
C GLN A 365 -3.90 17.67 -10.09
N GLY A 366 -3.27 16.80 -9.29
CA GLY A 366 -3.97 16.01 -8.26
C GLY A 366 -4.80 14.84 -8.80
N LYS A 367 -4.77 14.56 -10.11
CA LYS A 367 -5.33 13.35 -10.70
C LYS A 367 -4.27 12.27 -10.81
N PHE A 368 -4.69 11.03 -10.61
CA PHE A 368 -3.86 9.83 -10.67
C PHE A 368 -4.22 9.04 -11.92
N LEU A 369 -3.24 8.82 -12.79
CA LEU A 369 -3.43 8.10 -14.05
C LEU A 369 -2.51 6.89 -14.09
N PRO A 370 -3.00 5.66 -13.86
CA PRO A 370 -2.18 4.46 -14.01
C PRO A 370 -1.83 4.26 -15.48
N CYS A 371 -0.54 4.07 -15.77
CA CYS A 371 -0.06 3.82 -17.13
C CYS A 371 1.12 2.86 -17.15
N GLU A 372 1.28 2.14 -18.27
CA GLU A 372 2.52 1.43 -18.54
C GLU A 372 3.55 2.42 -19.09
N MET A 373 4.74 2.40 -18.53
CA MET A 373 5.92 3.15 -18.93
C MET A 373 6.96 2.18 -19.48
N GLN A 374 7.57 2.54 -20.61
CA GLN A 374 8.67 1.82 -21.22
C GLN A 374 9.84 2.77 -21.52
N LEU A 375 11.04 2.34 -21.14
CA LEU A 375 12.30 2.95 -21.54
C LEU A 375 12.82 2.26 -22.79
N ASN A 376 13.07 3.03 -23.84
CA ASN A 376 13.80 2.54 -25.02
C ASN A 376 15.17 3.22 -25.05
N LEU A 377 16.21 2.41 -24.89
CA LEU A 377 17.61 2.85 -24.92
C LEU A 377 18.15 2.64 -26.33
N ASP A 378 18.53 3.71 -27.01
CA ASP A 378 19.19 3.63 -28.32
C ASP A 378 20.70 3.86 -28.14
N TYR A 379 21.46 2.78 -28.31
CA TYR A 379 22.93 2.76 -28.30
C TYR A 379 23.53 2.82 -29.72
N GLY A 380 22.72 3.06 -30.76
CA GLY A 380 23.09 2.84 -32.16
C GLY A 380 23.28 4.08 -33.05
N SER A 381 22.97 5.28 -32.56
CA SER A 381 23.17 6.54 -33.31
C SER A 381 24.23 7.42 -32.64
N GLU A 382 24.78 8.43 -33.34
CA GLU A 382 25.87 9.31 -32.89
C GLU A 382 25.60 10.05 -31.56
N SER A 383 24.41 9.91 -30.97
CA SER A 383 24.01 10.39 -29.64
C SER A 383 23.18 9.31 -28.93
N GLU A 384 23.55 8.98 -27.69
CA GLU A 384 22.75 8.10 -26.83
C GLU A 384 21.37 8.74 -26.61
N SER A 385 20.28 7.98 -26.69
CA SER A 385 18.95 8.56 -26.39
C SER A 385 18.09 7.61 -25.56
N VAL A 386 17.24 8.19 -24.71
CA VAL A 386 16.21 7.48 -23.97
C VAL A 386 14.84 7.99 -24.37
N VAL A 387 13.98 7.09 -24.81
CA VAL A 387 12.57 7.40 -25.04
C VAL A 387 11.75 6.83 -23.89
N ILE A 388 11.17 7.72 -23.09
CA ILE A 388 10.17 7.36 -22.07
C ILE A 388 8.81 7.36 -22.76
N SER A 389 8.31 6.17 -23.05
CA SER A 389 7.00 5.98 -23.65
C SER A 389 6.00 5.62 -22.57
N PHE A 390 4.88 6.32 -22.47
CA PHE A 390 3.79 5.90 -21.58
C PHE A 390 2.44 6.06 -22.26
N GLU A 391 1.50 5.18 -21.94
CA GLU A 391 0.18 5.21 -22.57
C GLU A 391 -0.57 6.50 -22.22
N LYS A 392 -1.03 7.23 -23.24
CA LYS A 392 -2.05 8.26 -23.06
C LYS A 392 -3.36 7.53 -22.94
N LEU A 393 -3.94 7.50 -21.73
CA LEU A 393 -5.34 7.15 -21.55
C LEU A 393 -6.20 8.24 -22.24
N LEU A 394 -6.39 8.11 -23.55
CA LEU A 394 -7.27 8.96 -24.34
C LEU A 394 -8.71 8.60 -24.00
N ASN A 395 -9.50 9.59 -23.62
CA ASN A 395 -10.91 9.58 -23.92
C ASN A 395 -11.27 10.94 -24.52
N ASP A 396 -12.22 10.96 -25.45
CA ASP A 396 -12.81 12.16 -26.09
C ASP A 396 -13.57 13.05 -25.08
N SER A 397 -13.57 12.66 -23.79
CA SER A 397 -13.99 13.51 -22.70
C SER A 397 -12.84 14.44 -22.30
N SER A 398 -13.08 15.74 -22.45
CA SER A 398 -12.26 16.89 -22.08
C SER A 398 -11.62 16.87 -20.66
N LYS A 399 -11.86 15.84 -19.84
CA LYS A 399 -11.28 15.66 -18.51
C LYS A 399 -9.80 15.25 -18.49
N TYR A 400 -9.27 14.64 -19.57
CA TYR A 400 -7.91 14.07 -19.60
C TYR A 400 -7.07 14.48 -20.82
N ASP A 401 -7.49 15.50 -21.57
CA ASP A 401 -6.75 15.89 -22.77
C ASP A 401 -5.45 16.67 -22.48
N LEU A 402 -4.33 15.98 -22.68
CA LEU A 402 -2.97 16.55 -22.60
C LEU A 402 -2.57 17.37 -23.85
N SER A 403 -3.40 17.45 -24.90
CA SER A 403 -3.00 18.02 -26.20
C SER A 403 -2.94 19.55 -26.25
N ASN A 404 -3.63 20.26 -25.35
CA ASN A 404 -3.70 21.73 -25.33
C ASN A 404 -2.48 22.47 -24.74
N LYS A 405 -1.27 21.89 -24.82
CA LYS A 405 -0.15 22.32 -23.95
C LYS A 405 1.20 22.63 -24.59
N GLY A 406 1.31 22.70 -25.91
CA GLY A 406 2.54 23.16 -26.57
C GLY A 406 3.77 22.28 -26.34
N ILE A 407 3.57 21.01 -25.99
CA ILE A 407 4.63 20.00 -25.87
C ILE A 407 4.87 19.42 -27.27
N PRO A 408 6.12 19.23 -27.75
CA PRO A 408 6.41 18.44 -28.93
C PRO A 408 6.15 16.95 -28.61
N LEU A 409 4.88 16.58 -28.58
CA LEU A 409 4.41 15.21 -28.47
C LEU A 409 4.37 14.64 -29.88
N PHE A 410 5.20 13.64 -30.17
CA PHE A 410 4.96 12.81 -31.35
C PHE A 410 3.71 11.98 -31.05
N LYS A 411 2.58 12.42 -31.62
CA LYS A 411 1.30 11.72 -31.58
C LYS A 411 1.34 10.60 -32.62
N GLU A 412 1.81 9.44 -32.22
CA GLU A 412 1.45 8.18 -32.87
C GLU A 412 0.66 7.35 -31.85
N ASP A 413 -0.54 6.93 -32.23
CA ASP A 413 -1.31 5.85 -31.60
C ASP A 413 -1.32 5.81 -30.06
N SER A 414 -2.19 6.62 -29.42
CA SER A 414 -2.56 6.46 -27.99
C SER A 414 -1.41 6.44 -26.96
N LYS A 415 -0.18 6.77 -27.36
CA LYS A 415 1.00 6.82 -26.49
C LYS A 415 1.59 8.21 -26.45
N VAL A 416 2.10 8.60 -25.29
CA VAL A 416 2.96 9.76 -25.09
C VAL A 416 4.39 9.29 -25.13
N HIS A 417 5.17 9.85 -26.05
CA HIS A 417 6.61 9.63 -26.10
C HIS A 417 7.34 10.89 -25.63
N LEU A 418 8.09 10.77 -24.54
CA LEU A 418 9.10 11.74 -24.14
C LEU A 418 10.44 11.25 -24.67
N VAL A 419 10.84 11.80 -25.81
CA VAL A 419 12.14 11.54 -26.41
C VAL A 419 13.16 12.48 -25.77
N CYS A 420 14.15 11.91 -25.08
CA CYS A 420 15.26 12.65 -24.48
C CYS A 420 16.57 12.20 -25.15
N ARG A 421 17.26 13.10 -25.84
CA ARG A 421 18.56 12.83 -26.47
C ARG A 421 19.71 13.29 -25.56
N SER A 422 20.91 12.73 -25.74
CA SER A 422 22.04 12.71 -24.79
C SER A 422 22.55 14.04 -24.22
N ASP A 423 22.02 15.21 -24.59
CA ASP A 423 22.53 16.49 -24.06
C ASP A 423 21.40 17.46 -23.66
N GLY A 424 21.09 17.50 -22.35
CA GLY A 424 20.33 18.59 -21.73
C GLY A 424 18.83 18.66 -22.04
N ASP A 425 18.26 17.62 -22.66
CA ASP A 425 16.81 17.52 -22.87
C ASP A 425 16.08 17.31 -21.54
N ILE A 426 16.68 16.59 -20.59
CA ILE A 426 16.24 16.54 -19.20
C ILE A 426 17.02 17.60 -18.42
N LYS A 427 16.31 18.65 -18.02
CA LYS A 427 16.88 19.75 -17.22
C LYS A 427 16.98 19.39 -15.76
N TRP A 428 15.95 18.75 -15.23
CA TRP A 428 15.85 18.45 -13.80
C TRP A 428 15.26 17.08 -13.58
N LEU A 429 15.85 16.34 -12.64
CA LEU A 429 15.40 15.03 -12.21
C LEU A 429 15.40 15.02 -10.68
N GLN A 430 14.25 14.74 -10.06
CA GLN A 430 14.13 14.75 -8.61
C GLN A 430 13.45 13.47 -8.11
N LYS A 431 14.10 12.79 -7.16
CA LYS A 431 13.48 11.71 -6.38
C LYS A 431 12.61 12.28 -5.26
N ASN A 432 11.54 11.57 -4.93
CA ASN A 432 10.72 11.77 -3.72
C ASN A 432 10.29 13.25 -3.54
N CYS A 433 9.38 13.71 -4.40
CA CYS A 433 8.93 15.09 -4.40
C CYS A 433 8.18 15.44 -3.11
N ILE A 434 8.75 16.29 -2.24
CA ILE A 434 8.20 17.00 -1.05
C ILE A 434 7.51 16.14 0.03
N ASP A 435 6.75 15.10 -0.32
CA ASP A 435 6.19 14.11 0.58
C ASP A 435 6.95 12.77 0.37
N ASN A 436 7.85 12.45 1.30
CA ASN A 436 8.69 11.24 1.29
C ASN A 436 7.91 9.91 1.38
N LYS A 437 6.57 9.94 1.31
CA LYS A 437 5.72 8.74 1.41
C LYS A 437 5.65 7.91 0.13
N ARG A 438 5.77 8.52 -1.04
CA ARG A 438 5.60 7.82 -2.33
C ARG A 438 6.90 7.74 -3.13
N HIS A 439 7.16 6.59 -3.74
CA HIS A 439 8.34 6.35 -4.58
C HIS A 439 8.23 7.11 -5.90
N SER A 440 8.49 8.42 -5.89
CA SER A 440 8.23 9.31 -7.02
C SER A 440 9.49 9.79 -7.72
N VAL A 441 9.35 10.10 -9.01
CA VAL A 441 10.35 10.84 -9.79
C VAL A 441 9.65 11.97 -10.57
N LEU A 442 10.15 13.19 -10.42
CA LEU A 442 9.80 14.34 -11.27
C LEU A 442 10.85 14.51 -12.36
N VAL A 443 10.42 14.45 -13.61
CA VAL A 443 11.24 14.67 -14.81
C VAL A 443 10.85 16.00 -15.44
N ILE A 444 11.72 17.02 -15.37
CA ILE A 444 11.52 18.29 -16.07
C ILE A 444 12.39 18.29 -17.32
N THR A 445 11.73 18.46 -18.46
CA THR A 445 12.43 18.53 -19.74
C THR A 445 12.54 19.97 -20.22
N ARG A 446 13.45 20.22 -21.16
CA ARG A 446 13.61 21.52 -21.82
C ARG A 446 12.31 22.03 -22.46
N PHE A 447 11.43 21.12 -22.87
CA PHE A 447 10.19 21.42 -23.57
C PHE A 447 8.94 21.38 -22.67
N ALA A 448 9.08 20.95 -21.41
CA ALA A 448 7.96 20.84 -20.47
C ALA A 448 8.37 21.41 -19.09
N SER A 449 8.22 22.72 -18.91
CA SER A 449 8.60 23.44 -17.69
C SER A 449 7.82 23.02 -16.43
N LYS A 450 6.65 22.39 -16.57
CA LYS A 450 5.87 21.83 -15.46
C LYS A 450 6.32 20.42 -15.03
N GLY A 451 7.16 19.77 -15.84
CA GLY A 451 7.63 18.41 -15.61
C GLY A 451 6.55 17.32 -15.66
N PHE A 452 7.01 16.08 -15.54
CA PHE A 452 6.20 14.87 -15.45
C PHE A 452 6.51 14.17 -14.13
N GLN A 453 5.50 14.02 -13.27
CA GLN A 453 5.63 13.31 -12.01
C GLN A 453 5.11 11.89 -12.17
N PHE A 454 5.97 10.91 -11.90
CA PHE A 454 5.64 9.49 -11.93
C PHE A 454 5.82 8.90 -10.55
N GLU A 455 4.83 8.16 -10.08
CA GLU A 455 4.88 7.39 -8.84
C GLU A 455 5.01 5.91 -9.19
N PHE A 456 6.03 5.27 -8.61
CA PHE A 456 6.41 3.90 -8.91
C PHE A 456 5.85 2.92 -7.87
N PRO A 457 5.60 1.65 -8.25
CA PRO A 457 5.04 0.65 -7.36
C PRO A 457 5.92 0.36 -6.14
N THR A 458 7.24 0.38 -6.32
CA THR A 458 8.20 0.11 -5.24
C THR A 458 9.41 1.04 -5.34
N GLU A 459 10.10 1.19 -4.22
CA GLU A 459 11.35 1.93 -4.13
C GLU A 459 12.36 1.47 -5.20
N LYS A 460 12.49 0.16 -5.34
CA LYS A 460 13.39 -0.46 -6.31
C LYS A 460 13.01 -0.10 -7.75
N CYS A 461 11.71 -0.04 -8.08
CA CYS A 461 11.25 0.40 -9.40
C CYS A 461 11.70 1.84 -9.68
N ARG A 462 11.46 2.74 -8.73
CA ARG A 462 11.87 4.16 -8.80
C ARG A 462 13.38 4.28 -9.00
N ASP A 463 14.16 3.54 -8.23
CA ASP A 463 15.62 3.64 -8.27
C ASP A 463 16.20 3.11 -9.57
N ILE A 464 15.70 1.98 -10.06
CA ILE A 464 16.11 1.45 -11.38
C ILE A 464 15.77 2.46 -12.48
N PHE A 465 14.54 3.00 -12.49
CA PHE A 465 14.18 4.04 -13.46
C PHE A 465 15.11 5.24 -13.37
N TYR A 466 15.35 5.76 -12.16
CA TYR A 466 16.19 6.93 -11.95
C TYR A 466 17.63 6.68 -12.44
N GLU A 467 18.20 5.52 -12.16
CA GLU A 467 19.55 5.14 -12.60
C GLU A 467 19.66 5.10 -14.13
N HIS A 468 18.63 4.62 -14.83
CA HIS A 468 18.62 4.61 -16.30
C HIS A 468 18.47 6.01 -16.91
N ILE A 469 17.80 6.93 -16.21
CA ILE A 469 17.52 8.28 -16.73
C ILE A 469 18.63 9.29 -16.38
N LEU A 470 19.31 9.10 -15.25
CA LEU A 470 20.34 10.02 -14.74
C LEU A 470 21.44 10.38 -15.77
N PRO A 471 21.96 9.45 -16.60
CA PRO A 471 22.98 9.79 -17.61
C PRO A 471 22.51 10.80 -18.67
N TYR A 472 21.20 10.94 -18.88
CA TYR A 472 20.60 11.85 -19.87
C TYR A 472 20.25 13.23 -19.29
N THR A 473 20.69 13.52 -18.06
CA THR A 473 20.50 14.82 -17.40
C THR A 473 21.72 15.72 -17.61
N SER A 474 21.52 17.04 -17.71
CA SER A 474 22.66 17.97 -17.75
C SER A 474 23.41 17.96 -16.42
N LEU A 475 24.70 17.56 -16.46
CA LEU A 475 25.65 17.46 -15.33
C LEU A 475 25.77 18.69 -14.42
N GLU A 476 25.21 19.84 -14.82
CA GLU A 476 25.25 21.08 -14.03
C GLU A 476 24.06 21.28 -13.07
N GLU A 477 22.97 20.52 -13.19
CA GLU A 477 21.73 20.75 -12.40
C GLU A 477 21.24 19.53 -11.60
N SER A 478 21.93 18.38 -11.64
CA SER A 478 21.65 17.26 -10.73
C SER A 478 22.44 17.42 -9.43
N PHE A 479 21.78 17.75 -8.32
CA PHE A 479 22.48 17.93 -7.04
C PHE A 479 23.01 16.60 -6.47
N PRO A 480 24.27 16.56 -5.99
CA PRO A 480 24.79 15.52 -5.11
C PRO A 480 24.24 15.67 -3.69
N LYS A 481 24.38 14.61 -2.87
CA LYS A 481 24.01 14.53 -1.44
C LYS A 481 24.34 15.83 -0.66
N GLN A 482 23.45 16.22 0.27
CA GLN A 482 23.42 17.49 1.01
C GLN A 482 24.80 17.99 1.51
N ASP A 483 25.68 17.11 1.96
CA ASP A 483 27.03 17.45 2.47
C ASP A 483 27.92 18.20 1.46
N VAL A 484 27.65 18.03 0.16
CA VAL A 484 28.46 18.62 -0.91
C VAL A 484 28.02 20.05 -1.25
N ILE A 485 26.78 20.43 -0.90
CA ILE A 485 26.17 21.73 -1.27
C ILE A 485 26.96 22.91 -0.68
N VAL A 486 27.40 22.80 0.58
CA VAL A 486 28.14 23.88 1.23
C VAL A 486 29.51 24.08 0.58
N SER A 487 30.19 23.02 0.16
CA SER A 487 31.54 23.11 -0.40
C SER A 487 31.56 23.47 -1.89
N LEU A 488 30.58 23.04 -2.69
CA LEU A 488 30.56 23.28 -4.14
C LEU A 488 30.03 24.67 -4.51
N VAL A 489 29.12 25.25 -3.72
CA VAL A 489 28.70 26.66 -3.88
C VAL A 489 29.87 27.61 -3.57
N ILE A 490 30.68 27.28 -2.56
CA ILE A 490 31.89 28.03 -2.21
C ILE A 490 32.98 27.87 -3.29
N SER A 491 33.14 26.67 -3.88
CA SER A 491 34.23 26.39 -4.82
C SER A 491 33.96 26.81 -6.27
N LYS A 492 32.72 26.75 -6.77
CA LYS A 492 32.41 27.07 -8.19
C LYS A 492 32.16 28.54 -8.46
N PHE A 493 31.68 29.31 -7.47
CA PHE A 493 31.32 30.72 -7.70
C PHE A 493 32.31 31.75 -7.16
N ASN A 494 33.39 31.33 -6.48
CA ASN A 494 34.33 32.26 -5.83
C ASN A 494 33.61 33.36 -5.02
N ILE A 495 32.41 33.04 -4.49
CA ILE A 495 31.63 33.94 -3.66
C ILE A 495 32.35 33.94 -2.32
N ALA A 496 33.21 34.93 -2.13
CA ALA A 496 33.45 35.42 -0.79
C ALA A 496 32.08 35.86 -0.27
N VAL A 497 31.45 35.02 0.56
CA VAL A 497 30.25 35.40 1.29
C VAL A 497 30.70 36.45 2.31
N GLN A 498 30.83 37.69 1.87
CA GLN A 498 30.61 38.82 2.75
C GLN A 498 29.10 38.82 2.99
N LEU A 499 28.70 38.45 4.20
CA LEU A 499 27.35 38.73 4.71
C LEU A 499 27.07 40.21 4.47
N VAL A 500 26.30 40.53 3.43
CA VAL A 500 25.83 41.89 3.20
C VAL A 500 24.65 42.08 4.13
N GLU A 501 24.83 42.90 5.16
CA GLU A 501 23.83 43.14 6.22
C GLU A 501 22.52 43.78 5.72
N ASP A 502 22.44 44.22 4.46
CA ASP A 502 21.26 44.90 3.89
C ASP A 502 20.82 44.33 2.52
N VAL A 503 20.12 43.19 2.52
CA VAL A 503 19.41 42.70 1.32
C VAL A 503 18.03 43.35 1.25
N LYS A 504 17.82 44.26 0.29
CA LYS A 504 16.47 44.73 -0.06
C LYS A 504 15.76 43.69 -0.93
N THR A 505 14.66 43.15 -0.43
CA THR A 505 13.78 42.21 -1.14
C THR A 505 12.51 42.88 -1.62
N GLU A 506 12.09 42.56 -2.84
CA GLU A 506 10.83 43.00 -3.44
C GLU A 506 10.03 41.74 -3.83
N HIS A 507 8.82 41.58 -3.32
CA HIS A 507 7.98 40.42 -3.63
C HIS A 507 7.52 40.46 -5.09
N ILE A 508 7.80 39.40 -5.86
CA ILE A 508 7.49 39.35 -7.30
C ILE A 508 6.44 38.30 -7.69
N GLY A 509 6.06 37.40 -6.77
CA GLY A 509 4.93 36.51 -6.99
C GLY A 509 4.87 35.32 -6.03
N SER A 510 3.67 34.79 -5.84
CA SER A 510 3.40 33.61 -5.01
C SER A 510 2.93 32.46 -5.90
N GLY A 511 3.45 31.25 -5.68
CA GLY A 511 3.02 30.02 -6.37
C GLY A 511 2.71 28.87 -5.41
N GLN A 512 2.25 27.74 -5.94
CA GLN A 512 1.98 26.51 -5.16
C GLN A 512 3.19 25.98 -4.38
N TYR A 513 4.39 26.44 -4.71
CA TYR A 513 5.65 25.98 -4.15
C TYR A 513 6.41 27.07 -3.37
N GLY A 514 5.73 28.13 -2.90
CA GLY A 514 6.30 29.21 -2.09
C GLY A 514 6.30 30.59 -2.77
N ASN A 515 6.78 31.60 -2.04
CA ASN A 515 6.93 32.97 -2.52
C ASN A 515 8.26 33.16 -3.26
N VAL A 516 8.24 34.02 -4.26
CA VAL A 516 9.43 34.42 -5.02
C VAL A 516 9.67 35.91 -4.81
N PHE A 517 10.90 36.24 -4.42
CA PHE A 517 11.37 37.59 -4.16
C PHE A 517 12.46 37.96 -5.16
N LYS A 518 12.44 39.20 -5.62
CA LYS A 518 13.57 39.82 -6.29
C LYS A 518 14.47 40.43 -5.24
N ALA A 519 15.73 40.03 -5.23
CA ALA A 519 16.76 40.61 -4.40
C ALA A 519 17.86 41.19 -5.28
N TYR A 520 18.71 42.04 -4.72
CA TYR A 520 19.89 42.56 -5.40
C TYR A 520 21.13 42.03 -4.70
N ALA A 521 21.92 41.20 -5.39
CA ALA A 521 23.13 40.60 -4.86
C ALA A 521 24.37 41.19 -5.56
N LYS A 522 25.43 41.45 -4.80
CA LYS A 522 26.76 41.76 -5.35
C LYS A 522 27.51 40.44 -5.53
N ILE A 523 27.79 40.10 -6.79
CA ILE A 523 28.57 38.92 -7.14
C ILE A 523 29.95 39.42 -7.58
N ASN A 524 31.02 38.94 -6.96
CA ASN A 524 32.42 39.26 -7.32
C ASN A 524 32.78 40.76 -7.26
N GLY A 525 32.24 41.52 -6.30
CA GLY A 525 32.59 42.94 -6.11
C GLY A 525 31.99 43.91 -7.13
N ASP A 526 31.22 43.41 -8.11
CA ASP A 526 30.53 44.23 -9.11
C ASP A 526 29.23 44.86 -8.58
N MET A 527 28.68 45.80 -9.39
CA MET A 527 27.38 46.45 -9.16
C MET A 527 26.27 45.44 -8.84
N PRO A 528 25.36 45.73 -7.89
CA PRO A 528 24.29 44.82 -7.50
C PRO A 528 23.43 44.41 -8.70
N ARG A 529 23.27 43.10 -8.93
CA ARG A 529 22.40 42.56 -9.98
C ARG A 529 21.12 41.98 -9.38
N PRO A 530 19.97 42.11 -10.06
CA PRO A 530 18.73 41.49 -9.61
C PRO A 530 18.85 39.96 -9.73
N VAL A 531 18.53 39.27 -8.65
CA VAL A 531 18.45 37.82 -8.55
C VAL A 531 17.07 37.44 -8.03
N ALA A 532 16.52 36.31 -8.50
CA ALA A 532 15.28 35.76 -7.97
C ALA A 532 15.63 34.78 -6.85
N ILE A 533 15.08 35.01 -5.66
CA ILE A 533 15.24 34.16 -4.48
C ILE A 533 13.87 33.58 -4.16
N LYS A 534 13.82 32.26 -3.96
CA LYS A 534 12.61 31.55 -3.61
C LYS A 534 12.64 31.20 -2.13
N GLU A 535 11.57 31.53 -1.42
CA GLU A 535 11.38 31.14 -0.02
C GLU A 535 11.08 29.65 0.05
N PHE A 536 11.86 28.95 0.87
CA PHE A 536 11.61 27.57 1.26
C PHE A 536 11.30 27.59 2.76
N ASN A 537 10.09 27.20 3.13
CA ASN A 537 9.74 27.00 4.53
C ASN A 537 10.36 25.67 4.97
N PHE A 538 11.55 25.75 5.55
CA PHE A 538 12.10 24.64 6.33
C PHE A 538 11.50 24.75 7.74
N SER A 539 10.97 23.64 8.25
CA SER A 539 10.66 23.56 9.67
C SER A 539 11.98 23.38 10.42
N GLU A 540 12.13 23.94 11.62
CA GLU A 540 13.35 23.77 12.44
C GLU A 540 13.67 22.30 12.78
N GLN A 541 12.82 21.34 12.40
CA GLN A 541 13.09 19.90 12.49
C GLN A 541 13.91 19.33 11.31
N ASP A 542 14.12 20.10 10.24
CA ASP A 542 14.84 19.66 9.04
C ASP A 542 16.37 19.93 9.09
N TYR A 543 16.90 20.22 10.29
CA TYR A 543 18.31 20.62 10.49
C TYR A 543 19.25 19.50 10.97
N GLU A 544 18.74 18.29 11.25
CA GLU A 544 19.56 17.12 11.55
C GLU A 544 19.22 15.95 10.61
N GLU A 545 19.58 16.10 9.33
CA GLU A 545 20.04 15.01 8.43
C GLU A 545 20.71 15.58 7.15
#